data_AF-A0AAV4C6D6-F1
#
_entry.id   AF-A0AAV4C6D6-F1
#
_cell.length_a   1.000
_cell.length_b   1.000
_cell.length_c   1.000
_cell.angle_alpha   90.00
_cell.angle_beta   90.00
_cell.angle_gamma   90.00
#
_symmetry.space_group_name_H-M   'P 1'
#
loop_
_entity.id
_entity.type
_entity.pdbx_description
1 polymer ?
#
loop_
_entity_poly.entity_id
_entity_poly.type
_entity_poly.pdbx_seq_one_letter_code
_entity_poly.pdbx_strand_id
1 'polypeptide(L)'
;MGILFLIPLKLICWSDLKPPKKTIINSIWQKKNWDAEGANKLHEVPPNLGEDLHRRGEGAGRKRETEMCRLRVGHTWLTQSYLLKNEEPPFCYACDSLYTFRHILIERPDFQDTSRKYFSVTDLYRLFREVNPSRIVGYLQDLGVYGNT
;
A
#
# COMPACT_ATOMS: atom_id res chain seq x y z
N MET A 1 -54.06 -33.23 0.83
CA MET A 1 -53.57 -31.95 0.27
C MET A 1 -52.23 -31.63 0.93
N GLY A 2 -51.15 -32.27 0.47
CA GLY A 2 -49.80 -32.08 1.03
C GLY A 2 -49.03 -31.11 0.14
N ILE A 3 -48.76 -29.91 0.64
CA ILE A 3 -47.93 -28.93 -0.05
C ILE A 3 -46.47 -29.40 0.12
N LEU A 4 -45.94 -30.06 -0.91
CA LEU A 4 -44.50 -30.17 -1.11
C LEU A 4 -43.99 -28.73 -1.34
N PHE A 5 -43.44 -28.12 -0.28
CA PHE A 5 -42.58 -26.96 -0.43
C PHE A 5 -41.37 -27.39 -1.26
N LEU A 6 -41.46 -27.24 -2.58
CA LEU A 6 -40.32 -27.25 -3.47
C LEU A 6 -39.46 -26.06 -3.07
N ILE A 7 -38.44 -26.30 -2.25
CA ILE A 7 -37.32 -25.38 -2.10
C ILE A 7 -36.78 -25.19 -3.52
N PRO A 8 -36.85 -23.98 -4.11
CA PRO A 8 -36.31 -23.79 -5.45
C PRO A 8 -34.82 -24.08 -5.35
N LEU A 9 -34.36 -25.12 -6.06
CA LEU A 9 -32.95 -25.32 -6.33
C LEU A 9 -32.46 -24.03 -6.98
N LYS A 10 -31.79 -23.20 -6.20
CA LYS A 10 -31.19 -21.96 -6.67
C LYS A 10 -30.21 -22.35 -7.76
N LEU A 11 -30.58 -22.10 -9.02
CA LEU A 11 -29.68 -22.28 -10.16
C LEU A 11 -28.48 -21.37 -9.93
N ILE A 12 -27.36 -21.97 -9.56
CA ILE A 12 -26.10 -21.25 -9.36
C ILE A 12 -25.67 -20.75 -10.74
N CYS A 13 -25.76 -19.46 -10.97
CA CYS A 13 -25.28 -18.86 -12.21
C CYS A 13 -23.75 -18.76 -12.15
N TRP A 14 -23.07 -18.79 -13.30
CA TRP A 14 -21.62 -18.65 -13.36
C TRP A 14 -21.09 -17.39 -12.64
N SER A 15 -21.89 -16.32 -12.62
CA SER A 15 -21.59 -15.09 -11.87
C SER A 15 -21.51 -15.30 -10.36
N ASP A 16 -22.30 -16.21 -9.80
CA ASP A 16 -22.28 -16.56 -8.36
C ASP A 16 -21.01 -17.31 -7.95
N LEU A 17 -20.30 -17.90 -8.92
CA LEU A 17 -19.00 -18.53 -8.70
C LEU A 17 -17.84 -17.52 -8.68
N LYS A 18 -18.05 -16.26 -9.12
CA LYS A 18 -16.98 -15.24 -9.16
C LYS A 18 -16.46 -14.86 -7.77
N PRO A 19 -17.31 -14.54 -6.76
CA PRO A 19 -16.82 -14.20 -5.43
C PRO A 19 -16.06 -15.36 -4.75
N PRO A 20 -16.59 -16.62 -4.71
CA PRO A 20 -15.86 -17.76 -4.17
C PRO A 20 -14.52 -18.00 -4.88
N LYS A 21 -14.48 -17.89 -6.22
CA LYS A 21 -13.26 -18.06 -7.00
C LYS A 21 -12.19 -17.03 -6.63
N LYS A 22 -12.57 -15.75 -6.49
CA LYS A 22 -11.62 -14.69 -6.09
C LYS A 22 -11.04 -14.96 -4.71
N THR A 23 -11.88 -15.35 -3.74
CA THR A 23 -11.45 -15.67 -2.38
C THR A 23 -10.48 -16.86 -2.35
N ILE A 24 -10.78 -17.93 -3.10
CA ILE A 24 -9.92 -19.11 -3.19
C ILE A 24 -8.57 -18.74 -3.80
N ILE A 25 -8.54 -18.06 -4.94
CA ILE A 25 -7.31 -17.64 -5.62
C ILE A 25 -6.46 -16.76 -4.68
N ASN A 26 -7.08 -15.76 -4.05
CA ASN A 26 -6.38 -14.88 -3.10
C ASN A 26 -5.82 -15.67 -1.92
N SER A 27 -6.57 -16.64 -1.37
CA SER A 27 -6.09 -17.46 -0.25
C SER A 27 -4.90 -18.34 -0.62
N ILE A 28 -4.87 -18.86 -1.86
CA ILE A 28 -3.75 -19.65 -2.36
C ILE A 28 -2.53 -18.75 -2.56
N TRP A 29 -2.71 -17.60 -3.19
CA TRP A 29 -1.63 -16.63 -3.41
C TRP A 29 -1.03 -16.12 -2.12
N GLN A 30 -1.89 -15.78 -1.15
CA GLN A 30 -1.48 -15.35 0.18
C GLN A 30 -0.59 -16.42 0.83
N LYS A 31 -1.11 -17.64 0.99
CA LYS A 31 -0.41 -18.69 1.76
C LYS A 31 0.80 -19.29 1.05
N LYS A 32 0.72 -19.51 -0.26
CA LYS A 32 1.76 -20.26 -1.00
C LYS A 32 2.88 -19.39 -1.54
N ASN A 33 2.59 -18.12 -1.83
CA ASN A 33 3.57 -17.21 -2.44
C ASN A 33 3.92 -16.08 -1.47
N TRP A 34 2.92 -15.28 -1.07
CA TRP A 34 3.19 -14.07 -0.29
C TRP A 34 3.78 -14.38 1.08
N ASP A 35 3.09 -15.17 1.89
CA ASP A 35 3.54 -15.52 3.25
C ASP A 35 4.83 -16.37 3.26
N ALA A 36 5.14 -17.03 2.14
CA ALA A 36 6.35 -17.84 1.97
C ALA A 36 7.59 -17.01 1.63
N GLU A 37 7.42 -15.80 1.08
CA GLU A 37 8.52 -14.93 0.68
C GLU A 37 9.05 -14.15 1.89
N GLY A 38 10.16 -14.60 2.48
CA GLY A 38 10.67 -14.01 3.73
C GLY A 38 11.31 -12.63 3.61
N ALA A 39 11.81 -12.26 2.42
CA ALA A 39 12.65 -11.07 2.22
C ALA A 39 11.97 -9.97 1.40
N ASN A 40 10.64 -9.86 1.46
CA ASN A 40 9.89 -8.89 0.67
C ASN A 40 9.49 -7.65 1.47
N LYS A 41 10.12 -6.52 1.17
CA LYS A 41 9.82 -5.20 1.76
C LYS A 41 8.35 -4.77 1.60
N LEU A 42 7.62 -5.33 0.62
CA LEU A 42 6.21 -4.98 0.41
C LEU A 42 5.28 -5.54 1.49
N HIS A 43 5.73 -6.50 2.30
CA HIS A 43 4.92 -7.04 3.41
C HIS A 43 4.59 -5.98 4.47
N GLU A 44 5.42 -4.93 4.56
CA GLU A 44 5.20 -3.80 5.46
C GLU A 44 4.01 -2.92 5.01
N VAL A 45 3.55 -3.03 3.76
CA VAL A 45 2.58 -2.10 3.18
C VAL A 45 1.16 -2.67 3.14
N PRO A 46 0.87 -3.83 2.50
CA PRO A 46 -0.27 -4.65 2.89
C PRO A 46 0.16 -6.08 3.23
N PRO A 47 -0.11 -6.56 4.46
CA PRO A 47 0.10 -7.97 4.79
C PRO A 47 -0.93 -8.88 4.10
N ASN A 48 -2.11 -8.38 3.74
CA ASN A 48 -3.18 -9.14 3.11
C ASN A 48 -3.46 -8.67 1.68
N LEU A 49 -3.22 -9.53 0.69
CA LEU A 49 -3.42 -9.26 -0.74
C LEU A 49 -4.90 -9.05 -1.12
N GLY A 50 -5.85 -9.52 -0.29
CA GLY A 50 -7.28 -9.36 -0.51
C GLY A 50 -7.82 -7.99 -0.10
N GLU A 51 -7.05 -7.17 0.62
CA GLU A 51 -7.48 -5.85 1.07
C GLU A 51 -7.36 -4.82 -0.07
N ASP A 52 -8.48 -4.18 -0.42
CA ASP A 52 -8.48 -3.09 -1.41
C ASP A 52 -8.00 -1.78 -0.77
N LEU A 53 -6.69 -1.55 -0.83
CA LEU A 53 -6.11 -0.26 -0.47
C LEU A 53 -6.16 0.74 -1.64
N HIS A 54 -6.37 0.31 -2.88
CA HIS A 54 -6.23 1.14 -4.09
C HIS A 54 -7.37 2.16 -4.27
N ARG A 55 -8.58 1.82 -3.81
CA ARG A 55 -9.77 2.68 -3.98
C ARG A 55 -10.02 3.66 -2.83
N ARG A 56 -9.04 3.93 -1.96
CA ARG A 56 -9.25 4.87 -0.85
C ARG A 56 -8.87 6.30 -1.22
N GLY A 57 -9.81 7.22 -1.01
CA GLY A 57 -9.64 8.67 -1.17
C GLY A 57 -10.72 9.32 -2.02
N GLU A 58 -11.11 10.54 -1.69
CA GLU A 58 -12.02 11.34 -2.52
C GLU A 58 -11.30 11.78 -3.80
N GLY A 59 -11.95 11.62 -4.96
CA GLY A 59 -11.39 12.02 -6.26
C GLY A 59 -10.40 11.02 -6.88
N ALA A 60 -10.72 9.73 -6.86
CA ALA A 60 -9.89 8.64 -7.41
C ALA A 60 -9.82 8.67 -8.95
N GLY A 61 -9.04 9.60 -9.50
CA GLY A 61 -8.56 9.53 -10.88
C GLY A 61 -7.36 8.58 -11.00
N ARG A 62 -7.15 8.02 -12.20
CA ARG A 62 -6.03 7.11 -12.52
C ARG A 62 -4.65 7.66 -12.11
N LYS A 63 -4.45 8.98 -12.22
CA LYS A 63 -3.20 9.65 -11.81
C LYS A 63 -2.91 9.37 -10.33
N ARG A 64 -3.87 9.66 -9.46
CA ARG A 64 -3.72 9.54 -8.00
C ARG A 64 -3.53 8.11 -7.52
N GLU A 65 -4.22 7.16 -8.15
CA GLU A 65 -4.02 5.74 -7.90
C GLU A 65 -2.60 5.31 -8.28
N THR A 66 -2.11 5.75 -9.45
CA THR A 66 -0.75 5.45 -9.92
C THR A 66 0.31 6.04 -8.98
N GLU A 67 0.11 7.29 -8.52
CA GLU A 67 0.98 7.94 -7.53
C GLU A 67 1.03 7.12 -6.23
N MET A 68 -0.13 6.73 -5.70
CA MET A 68 -0.19 5.95 -4.46
C MET A 68 0.47 4.57 -4.62
N CYS A 69 0.28 3.91 -5.77
CA CYS A 69 0.96 2.65 -6.07
C CYS A 69 2.48 2.82 -6.10
N ARG A 70 3.00 3.88 -6.74
CA ARG A 70 4.44 4.19 -6.75
C ARG A 70 4.97 4.43 -5.35
N LEU A 71 4.25 5.21 -4.55
CA LEU A 71 4.61 5.46 -3.16
C LEU A 71 4.67 4.16 -2.36
N ARG A 72 3.65 3.29 -2.44
CA ARG A 72 3.63 2.00 -1.72
C ARG A 72 4.83 1.10 -2.02
N VAL A 73 5.35 1.12 -3.24
CA VAL A 73 6.55 0.34 -3.62
C VAL A 73 7.85 1.05 -3.23
N GLY A 74 7.76 2.30 -2.75
CA GLY A 74 8.89 3.15 -2.40
C GLY A 74 9.58 3.71 -3.62
N HIS A 75 8.85 4.02 -4.69
CA HIS A 75 9.40 4.48 -5.95
C HIS A 75 9.37 6.03 -6.04
N THR A 76 10.12 6.69 -5.16
CA THR A 76 10.34 8.15 -5.21
C THR A 76 11.69 8.47 -5.84
N TRP A 77 11.88 9.71 -6.27
CA TRP A 77 13.18 10.14 -6.81
C TRP A 77 14.31 9.89 -5.80
N LEU A 78 14.15 10.38 -4.57
CA LEU A 78 15.17 10.21 -3.52
C LEU A 78 15.58 8.75 -3.31
N THR A 79 14.62 7.83 -3.27
CA THR A 79 14.88 6.41 -2.92
C THR A 79 15.23 5.53 -4.11
N GLN A 80 15.09 6.01 -5.35
CA GLN A 80 15.26 5.17 -6.55
C GLN A 80 16.24 5.78 -7.59
N SER A 81 16.51 7.09 -7.55
CA SER A 81 17.34 7.76 -8.57
C SER A 81 18.75 7.20 -8.62
N TYR A 82 19.31 6.78 -7.49
CA TYR A 82 20.66 6.23 -7.41
C TYR A 82 20.81 4.96 -8.27
N LEU A 83 19.78 4.11 -8.36
CA LEU A 83 19.78 2.92 -9.21
C LEU A 83 19.80 3.30 -10.70
N LEU A 84 19.07 4.35 -11.08
CA LEU A 84 19.00 4.80 -12.47
C LEU A 84 20.31 5.48 -12.92
N LYS A 85 20.98 6.15 -11.99
CA LYS A 85 22.24 6.87 -12.24
C LYS A 85 23.49 6.03 -11.96
N ASN A 86 23.33 4.83 -11.41
CA ASN A 86 24.41 4.01 -10.89
C ASN A 86 25.29 4.77 -9.86
N GLU A 87 24.64 5.52 -8.99
CA GLU A 87 25.24 6.27 -7.88
C GLU A 87 25.08 5.49 -6.57
N GLU A 88 25.79 5.91 -5.52
CA GLU A 88 25.60 5.36 -4.18
C GLU A 88 24.20 5.68 -3.62
N PRO A 89 23.60 4.76 -2.86
CA PRO A 89 22.29 4.99 -2.27
C PRO A 89 22.36 6.15 -1.26
N PRO A 90 21.27 6.94 -1.16
CA PRO A 90 21.22 8.03 -0.19
C PRO A 90 21.36 7.50 1.24
N PHE A 91 22.20 8.16 2.04
CA PHE A 91 22.49 7.78 3.42
C PHE A 91 21.99 8.85 4.40
N CYS A 92 21.32 8.43 5.47
CA CYS A 92 20.92 9.27 6.59
C CYS A 92 21.99 9.19 7.69
N TYR A 93 22.76 10.27 7.84
CA TYR A 93 23.81 10.35 8.87
C TYR A 93 23.25 10.44 10.30
N ALA A 94 22.02 10.93 10.48
CA ALA A 94 21.40 11.03 11.82
C ALA A 94 21.02 9.66 12.39
N CYS A 95 20.67 8.70 11.52
CA CYS A 95 20.29 7.33 11.92
C CYS A 95 21.31 6.26 11.57
N ASP A 96 22.41 6.64 10.93
CA ASP A 96 23.42 5.71 10.44
C ASP A 96 22.79 4.59 9.55
N SER A 97 21.85 4.98 8.69
CA SER A 97 21.07 4.06 7.87
C SER A 97 20.77 4.61 6.47
N LEU A 98 20.47 3.73 5.51
CA LEU A 98 20.04 4.16 4.18
C LEU A 98 18.70 4.89 4.22
N TYR A 99 18.54 5.91 3.38
CA TYR A 99 17.24 6.54 3.14
C TYR A 99 16.34 5.57 2.39
N THR A 100 15.50 4.89 3.15
CA THR A 100 14.42 4.06 2.61
C THR A 100 13.09 4.81 2.65
N PHE A 101 12.12 4.31 1.90
CA PHE A 101 10.77 4.85 1.96
C PHE A 101 10.15 4.75 3.36
N ARG A 102 10.42 3.64 4.07
CA ARG A 102 10.07 3.46 5.49
C ARG A 102 10.74 4.51 6.36
N HIS A 103 12.02 4.78 6.13
CA HIS A 103 12.78 5.78 6.90
C HIS A 103 12.13 7.17 6.82
N ILE A 104 11.77 7.59 5.61
CA ILE A 104 11.14 8.90 5.31
C ILE A 104 9.75 9.00 5.97
N LEU A 105 8.95 7.94 5.94
CA LEU A 105 7.55 7.99 6.38
C LEU A 105 7.31 7.55 7.82
N ILE A 106 8.16 6.71 8.42
CA ILE A 106 7.93 6.09 9.73
C ILE A 106 9.00 6.51 10.73
N GLU A 107 10.28 6.23 10.46
CA GLU A 107 11.37 6.37 11.44
C GLU A 107 11.67 7.84 11.77
N ARG A 108 11.52 8.74 10.78
CA ARG A 108 11.39 10.21 10.92
C ARG A 108 12.22 10.85 12.07
N PRO A 109 13.55 10.74 12.05
CA PRO A 109 14.40 11.35 13.08
C PRO A 109 14.48 12.86 12.87
N ASP A 110 14.70 13.29 11.62
CA ASP A 110 14.93 14.69 11.25
C ASP A 110 13.63 15.46 10.93
N PHE A 111 12.52 14.74 10.73
CA PHE A 111 11.26 15.31 10.19
C PHE A 111 10.05 15.08 11.10
N GLN A 112 10.30 14.73 12.37
CA GLN A 112 9.24 14.31 13.27
C GLN A 112 8.17 15.41 13.47
N ASP A 113 8.58 16.66 13.63
CA ASP A 113 7.67 17.79 13.84
C ASP A 113 6.79 18.09 12.61
N THR A 114 7.37 18.07 11.40
CA THR A 114 6.61 18.25 10.16
C THR A 114 5.61 17.12 9.98
N SER A 115 6.04 15.89 10.22
CA SER A 115 5.21 14.72 10.01
C SER A 115 4.01 14.63 10.95
N ARG A 116 4.14 15.08 12.22
CA ARG A 116 3.06 15.10 13.21
C ARG A 116 1.90 16.00 12.78
N LYS A 117 2.15 17.01 11.94
CA LYS A 117 1.09 17.84 11.33
C LYS A 117 0.24 17.05 10.35
N TYR A 118 0.80 16.02 9.73
CA TYR A 118 0.15 15.22 8.69
C TYR A 118 -0.44 13.91 9.23
N PHE A 119 0.30 13.14 10.03
CA PHE A 119 -0.13 11.85 10.59
C PHE A 119 0.78 11.37 11.74
N SER A 120 0.21 10.60 12.68
CA SER A 120 0.87 10.10 13.89
C SER A 120 1.07 8.57 13.91
N VAL A 121 1.09 7.94 12.73
CA VAL A 121 1.17 6.47 12.59
C VAL A 121 2.62 5.97 12.65
N THR A 122 2.84 4.79 13.22
CA THR A 122 4.18 4.19 13.44
C THR A 122 4.50 3.00 12.53
N ASP A 123 3.60 2.65 11.61
CA ASP A 123 3.75 1.51 10.70
C ASP A 123 3.20 1.84 9.31
N LEU A 124 3.86 1.34 8.26
CA LEU A 124 3.49 1.62 6.87
C LEU A 124 2.10 1.09 6.52
N TYR A 125 1.72 -0.09 7.02
CA TYR A 125 0.40 -0.65 6.75
C TYR A 125 -0.68 0.27 7.30
N ARG A 126 -0.57 0.67 8.58
CA ARG A 126 -1.51 1.63 9.17
C ARG A 126 -1.51 2.96 8.45
N LEU A 127 -0.35 3.44 7.96
CA LEU A 127 -0.26 4.71 7.24
C LEU A 127 -1.13 4.68 5.98
N PHE A 128 -0.95 3.67 5.13
CA PHE A 128 -1.76 3.54 3.92
C PHE A 128 -3.19 3.06 4.20
N ARG A 129 -3.42 2.46 5.38
CA ARG A 129 -4.72 1.98 5.81
C ARG A 129 -5.64 3.08 6.37
N GLU A 130 -5.09 4.00 7.14
CA GLU A 130 -5.89 4.90 7.98
C GLU A 130 -5.77 6.35 7.52
N VAL A 131 -4.64 6.74 6.91
CA VAL A 131 -4.38 8.13 6.53
C VAL A 131 -4.89 8.43 5.13
N ASN A 132 -5.51 9.60 4.97
CA ASN A 132 -5.97 10.06 3.67
C ASN A 132 -4.76 10.29 2.72
N PRO A 133 -4.80 9.78 1.48
CA PRO A 133 -3.79 10.02 0.45
C PRO A 133 -3.30 11.46 0.33
N SER A 134 -4.20 12.45 0.42
CA SER A 134 -3.85 13.87 0.35
C SER A 134 -2.80 14.27 1.38
N ARG A 135 -2.91 13.75 2.61
CA ARG A 135 -2.02 14.11 3.72
C ARG A 135 -0.64 13.48 3.54
N ILE A 136 -0.58 12.26 3.01
CA ILE A 136 0.68 11.59 2.70
C ILE A 136 1.42 12.34 1.60
N VAL A 137 0.71 12.71 0.52
CA VAL A 137 1.30 13.48 -0.58
C VAL A 137 1.73 14.88 -0.13
N GLY A 138 0.89 15.59 0.64
CA GLY A 138 1.22 16.91 1.19
C GLY A 138 2.47 16.88 2.07
N TYR A 139 2.63 15.86 2.91
CA TYR A 139 3.86 15.65 3.68
C TYR A 139 5.09 15.49 2.78
N LEU A 140 5.00 14.67 1.73
CA LEU A 140 6.11 14.44 0.82
C LEU A 140 6.45 15.68 -0.04
N GLN A 141 5.45 16.52 -0.34
CA GLN A 141 5.63 17.81 -0.99
C GLN A 141 6.33 18.82 -0.08
N ASP A 142 5.93 18.92 1.19
CA ASP A 142 6.59 19.78 2.19
C ASP A 142 8.05 19.38 2.43
N LEU A 143 8.36 18.09 2.35
CA LEU A 143 9.73 17.60 2.43
C LEU A 143 10.57 17.89 1.17
N GLY A 144 9.96 18.33 0.06
CA GLY A 144 10.64 18.51 -1.22
C GLY A 144 11.06 17.20 -1.90
N VAL A 145 10.63 16.04 -1.37
CA VAL A 145 10.95 14.71 -1.93
C VAL A 145 10.00 14.36 -3.10
N TYR A 146 8.86 15.03 -3.18
CA TYR A 146 7.84 14.84 -4.20
C TYR A 146 7.49 16.18 -4.86
N GLY A 147 7.64 16.25 -6.18
CA GLY A 147 7.38 17.48 -6.95
C GLY A 147 5.88 17.75 -7.16
N ASN A 148 5.50 19.03 -7.19
CA ASN A 148 4.19 19.47 -7.67
C ASN A 148 4.12 19.27 -9.20
N THR A 149 3.72 18.08 -9.66
CA THR A 149 3.38 17.83 -11.07
C THR A 149 1.88 17.88 -11.30
#